data_AF-A0A976ACF9-F1
#
_entry.id   AF-A0A976ACF9-F1
#
_cell.length_a   1.000
_cell.length_b   1.000
_cell.length_c   1.000
_cell.angle_alpha   90.00
_cell.angle_beta   90.00
_cell.angle_gamma   90.00
#
_symmetry.space_group_name_H-M   'P 1'
#
loop_
_entity.id
_entity.type
_entity.pdbx_description
1 polymer ?
#
loop_
_entity_poly.entity_id
_entity_poly.type
_entity_poly.pdbx_seq_one_letter_code
_entity_poly.pdbx_strand_id
1 'polypeptide(L)'
;MALLAACAPDAVRNRQATDFNAYLDSLKTACPNMMVGTNNISEWLRTSGSRSDDDYVYWLDQTSRLYYQRISAQQYRDSVSAALGGRSDSPALDCIVRHLPANRPTGLPGGRL
;
A
#
# COMPACT_ATOMS: atom_id res chain seq x y z
N MET A 1 -36.77 -16.07 9.35
CA MET A 1 -36.32 -14.77 8.80
C MET A 1 -34.81 -14.71 8.99
N ALA A 2 -34.02 -15.05 7.96
CA ALA A 2 -32.56 -14.97 8.01
C ALA A 2 -32.10 -14.30 6.72
N LEU A 3 -31.87 -12.98 6.79
CA LEU A 3 -31.25 -12.20 5.73
C LEU A 3 -29.74 -12.50 5.79
N LEU A 4 -29.29 -13.50 5.06
CA LEU A 4 -27.87 -13.66 4.78
C LEU A 4 -27.45 -12.55 3.82
N ALA A 5 -27.07 -11.40 4.37
CA ALA A 5 -26.30 -10.39 3.66
C ALA A 5 -24.88 -10.93 3.40
N ALA A 6 -24.77 -11.89 2.49
CA ALA A 6 -23.49 -12.26 1.89
C ALA A 6 -23.13 -11.13 0.93
N CYS A 7 -22.40 -10.11 1.40
CA CYS A 7 -21.60 -9.31 0.48
C CYS A 7 -20.69 -10.30 -0.25
N ALA A 8 -20.96 -10.57 -1.52
CA ALA A 8 -20.17 -11.50 -2.32
C ALA A 8 -18.68 -11.20 -2.11
N PRO A 9 -17.86 -12.19 -1.75
CA PRO A 9 -16.45 -11.98 -1.42
C PRO A 9 -15.71 -11.27 -2.57
N ASP A 10 -16.15 -11.48 -3.81
CA ASP A 10 -15.65 -10.81 -5.02
C ASP A 10 -15.93 -9.31 -5.03
N ALA A 11 -17.13 -8.86 -4.65
CA ALA A 11 -17.46 -7.44 -4.57
C ALA A 11 -16.66 -6.72 -3.47
N VAL A 12 -16.39 -7.42 -2.36
CA VAL A 12 -15.56 -6.93 -1.25
C VAL A 12 -14.08 -6.88 -1.65
N ARG A 13 -13.59 -7.87 -2.40
CA ARG A 13 -12.25 -7.85 -3.02
C ARG A 13 -12.08 -6.68 -3.97
N ASN A 14 -13.06 -6.47 -4.85
CA ASN A 14 -13.01 -5.43 -5.86
C ASN A 14 -13.06 -4.02 -5.25
N ARG A 15 -13.91 -3.78 -4.24
CA ARG A 15 -13.91 -2.47 -3.53
C ARG A 15 -12.59 -2.20 -2.83
N GLN A 16 -12.05 -3.16 -2.09
CA GLN A 16 -10.79 -2.97 -1.38
C GLN A 16 -9.63 -2.71 -2.34
N ALA A 17 -9.55 -3.45 -3.45
CA ALA A 17 -8.60 -3.15 -4.52
C ALA A 17 -8.79 -1.73 -5.08
N THR A 18 -10.04 -1.30 -5.25
CA THR A 18 -10.37 0.07 -5.69
C THR A 18 -9.90 1.12 -4.68
N ASP A 19 -10.14 0.90 -3.39
CA ASP A 19 -9.78 1.83 -2.31
C ASP A 19 -8.26 1.91 -2.11
N PHE A 20 -7.55 0.78 -2.24
CA PHE A 20 -6.08 0.75 -2.23
C PHE A 20 -5.50 1.45 -3.46
N ASN A 21 -6.03 1.20 -4.65
CA ASN A 21 -5.60 1.89 -5.86
C ASN A 21 -5.85 3.40 -5.75
N ALA A 22 -6.99 3.83 -5.20
CA ALA A 22 -7.29 5.24 -4.96
C ALA A 22 -6.29 5.88 -3.99
N TYR A 23 -5.86 5.15 -2.97
CA TYR A 23 -4.78 5.58 -2.09
C TYR A 23 -3.46 5.75 -2.85
N LEU A 24 -3.04 4.77 -3.65
CA LEU A 24 -1.83 4.89 -4.48
C LEU A 24 -1.92 6.07 -5.45
N ASP A 25 -3.09 6.30 -6.07
CA ASP A 25 -3.35 7.46 -6.92
C ASP A 25 -3.21 8.78 -6.17
N SER A 26 -3.69 8.87 -4.92
CA SER A 26 -3.52 10.08 -4.10
C SER A 26 -2.04 10.42 -3.85
N LEU A 27 -1.18 9.40 -3.71
CA LEU A 27 0.26 9.59 -3.50
C LEU A 27 0.97 10.18 -4.71
N LYS A 28 0.48 9.93 -5.94
CA LYS A 28 1.07 10.49 -7.19
C LYS A 28 1.17 12.01 -7.13
N THR A 29 0.18 12.65 -6.51
CA THR A 29 0.08 14.11 -6.41
C THR A 29 0.61 14.62 -5.08
N ALA A 30 0.30 13.92 -3.98
CA ALA A 30 0.63 14.38 -2.63
C ALA A 30 2.11 14.19 -2.26
N CYS A 31 2.78 13.20 -2.87
CA CYS A 31 4.15 12.84 -2.56
C CYS A 31 5.04 12.87 -3.82
N PRO A 32 5.46 14.07 -4.28
CA PRO A 32 6.36 14.18 -5.42
C PRO A 32 7.79 13.74 -5.07
N ASN A 33 8.54 13.26 -6.07
CA ASN A 33 9.98 12.96 -5.99
C ASN A 33 10.37 11.97 -4.88
N MET A 34 9.55 10.93 -4.69
CA MET A 34 9.82 9.88 -3.72
C MET A 34 10.92 8.93 -4.19
N MET A 35 12.08 9.04 -3.56
CA MET A 35 13.21 8.13 -3.72
C MET A 35 13.44 7.34 -2.44
N VAL A 36 13.64 6.03 -2.56
CA VAL A 36 14.08 5.15 -1.47
C VAL A 36 15.29 4.37 -1.98
N GLY A 37 16.46 4.61 -1.40
CA GLY A 37 17.71 4.12 -1.99
C GLY A 37 17.89 4.68 -3.41
N THR A 38 18.06 3.79 -4.39
CA THR A 38 18.10 4.12 -5.83
C THR A 38 16.74 3.99 -6.52
N ASN A 39 15.72 3.56 -5.80
CA ASN A 39 14.40 3.24 -6.35
C ASN A 39 13.48 4.47 -6.39
N ASN A 40 12.87 4.72 -7.55
CA ASN A 40 11.98 5.86 -7.80
C ASN A 40 10.51 5.45 -7.65
N ILE A 41 9.99 5.62 -6.43
CA ILE A 41 8.61 5.26 -6.09
C ILE A 41 7.60 6.13 -6.87
N SER A 42 7.91 7.41 -7.08
CA SER A 42 7.04 8.29 -7.86
C SER A 42 6.90 7.81 -9.31
N GLU A 43 7.94 7.23 -9.90
CA GLU A 43 7.88 6.66 -11.25
C GLU A 43 7.04 5.38 -11.28
N TRP A 44 7.23 4.47 -10.31
CA TRP A 44 6.41 3.28 -10.19
C TRP A 44 4.93 3.62 -10.04
N LEU A 45 4.59 4.63 -9.23
CA LEU A 45 3.21 5.09 -9.10
C LEU A 45 2.65 5.59 -10.43
N ARG A 46 3.41 6.36 -11.23
CA ARG A 46 2.95 6.90 -12.51
C ARG A 46 2.76 5.81 -13.57
N THR A 47 3.69 4.86 -13.64
CA THR A 47 3.74 3.83 -14.68
C THR A 47 3.01 2.56 -14.31
N SER A 48 2.53 2.46 -13.07
CA SER A 48 2.07 1.20 -12.46
C SER A 48 3.17 0.13 -12.36
N GLY A 49 4.44 0.56 -12.32
CA GLY A 49 5.63 -0.27 -12.20
C GLY A 49 5.69 -1.42 -13.21
N SER A 50 6.55 -2.41 -12.93
CA SER A 50 6.59 -3.67 -13.68
C SER A 50 6.36 -4.82 -12.71
N ARG A 51 5.44 -5.74 -13.02
CA ARG A 51 5.25 -6.95 -12.20
C ARG A 51 6.44 -7.91 -12.23
N SER A 52 7.42 -7.67 -13.11
CA SER A 52 8.70 -8.39 -13.15
C SER A 52 9.82 -7.66 -12.41
N ASP A 53 9.55 -6.48 -11.83
CA ASP A 53 10.48 -5.74 -10.97
C ASP A 53 10.22 -6.13 -9.52
N ASP A 54 11.14 -6.89 -8.94
CA ASP A 54 11.02 -7.45 -7.60
C ASP A 54 10.92 -6.36 -6.52
N ASP A 55 11.63 -5.24 -6.69
CA ASP A 55 11.61 -4.12 -5.74
C ASP A 55 10.25 -3.41 -5.77
N TYR A 56 9.68 -3.21 -6.96
CA TYR A 56 8.33 -2.67 -7.10
C TYR A 56 7.29 -3.59 -6.46
N VAL A 57 7.35 -4.90 -6.76
CA VAL A 57 6.41 -5.89 -6.21
C VAL A 57 6.50 -5.93 -4.69
N TYR A 58 7.72 -5.93 -4.14
CA TYR A 58 7.94 -5.91 -2.69
C TYR A 58 7.40 -4.63 -2.05
N TRP A 59 7.71 -3.47 -2.60
CA TRP A 59 7.20 -2.19 -2.11
C TRP A 59 5.67 -2.14 -2.15
N LEU A 60 5.05 -2.62 -3.23
CA LEU A 60 3.60 -2.66 -3.39
C LEU A 60 2.95 -3.57 -2.34
N ASP A 61 3.55 -4.74 -2.07
CA ASP A 61 3.11 -5.64 -0.99
C ASP A 61 3.20 -4.96 0.38
N GLN A 62 4.35 -4.39 0.75
CA GLN A 62 4.51 -3.73 2.05
C GLN A 62 3.56 -2.53 2.20
N THR A 63 3.33 -1.78 1.12
CA THR A 63 2.40 -0.64 1.12
C THR A 63 0.95 -1.10 1.26
N SER A 64 0.58 -2.22 0.64
CA SER A 64 -0.71 -2.88 0.85
C SER A 64 -0.88 -3.32 2.31
N ARG A 65 0.13 -4.00 2.88
CA ARG A 65 0.12 -4.42 4.29
C ARG A 65 -0.01 -3.23 5.24
N LEU A 66 0.66 -2.11 4.96
CA LEU A 66 0.50 -0.87 5.72
C LEU A 66 -0.93 -0.31 5.60
N TYR A 67 -1.47 -0.26 4.38
CA TYR A 67 -2.81 0.24 4.11
C TYR A 67 -3.89 -0.57 4.86
N TYR A 68 -3.83 -1.90 4.79
CA TYR A 68 -4.76 -2.81 5.47
C TYR A 68 -4.44 -3.04 6.96
N GLN A 69 -3.62 -2.18 7.56
CA GLN A 69 -3.26 -2.22 8.98
C GLN A 69 -2.64 -3.56 9.44
N ARG A 70 -1.92 -4.25 8.54
CA ARG A 70 -1.24 -5.53 8.83
C ARG A 70 0.15 -5.36 9.42
N ILE A 71 0.75 -4.19 9.21
CA ILE A 71 2.03 -3.79 9.79
C ILE A 71 1.93 -2.36 10.29
N SER A 72 2.72 -2.01 11.30
CA SER A 72 2.83 -0.64 11.77
C SER A 72 3.58 0.24 10.78
N ALA A 73 3.43 1.56 10.89
CA ALA A 73 4.21 2.51 10.09
C ALA A 73 5.72 2.34 10.29
N GLN A 74 6.15 1.99 11.50
CA GLN A 74 7.57 1.73 11.78
C GLN A 74 8.04 0.46 11.07
N GLN A 75 7.29 -0.64 11.18
CA GLN A 75 7.60 -1.90 10.48
C GLN A 75 7.66 -1.71 8.97
N TYR A 76 6.76 -0.92 8.39
CA TYR A 76 6.79 -0.55 6.98
C TYR A 76 8.09 0.17 6.61
N ARG A 77 8.44 1.22 7.35
CA ARG A 77 9.66 2.00 7.11
C ARG A 77 10.91 1.14 7.16
N ASP A 78 11.03 0.30 8.19
CA ASP A 78 12.17 -0.57 8.39
C ASP A 78 12.25 -1.65 7.29
N SER A 79 11.13 -2.28 6.95
CA SER A 79 11.08 -3.33 5.93
C SER A 79 11.41 -2.80 4.54
N VAL A 80 10.83 -1.66 4.15
CA VAL A 80 11.05 -1.08 2.82
C VAL A 80 12.48 -0.52 2.70
N SER A 81 12.98 0.18 3.72
CA SER A 81 14.36 0.69 3.68
C SER A 81 15.42 -0.42 3.72
N ALA A 82 15.15 -1.53 4.41
CA ALA A 82 16.04 -2.69 4.40
C ALA A 82 16.09 -3.37 3.02
N ALA A 83 14.95 -3.49 2.34
CA ALA A 83 14.87 -4.15 1.03
C ALA A 83 15.37 -3.27 -0.12
N LEU A 84 14.89 -2.02 -0.21
CA LEU A 84 15.20 -1.10 -1.31
C LEU A 84 16.46 -0.26 -1.07
N GLY A 85 17.06 -0.39 0.12
CA GLY A 85 18.12 0.48 0.60
C GLY A 85 17.62 1.86 1.04
N GLY A 86 18.55 2.70 1.50
CA GLY A 86 18.25 4.03 2.03
C GLY A 86 17.91 4.01 3.52
N ARG A 87 17.29 5.09 4.00
CA ARG A 87 16.99 5.30 5.42
C ARG A 87 15.51 5.09 5.73
N SER A 88 15.21 4.48 6.87
CA SER A 88 13.83 4.25 7.35
C SER A 88 13.09 5.56 7.68
N ASP A 89 13.83 6.63 7.98
CA ASP A 89 13.31 7.99 8.19
C ASP A 89 13.27 8.83 6.89
N SER A 90 13.40 8.21 5.72
CA SER A 90 13.39 8.95 4.46
C SER A 90 12.08 9.74 4.23
N PRO A 91 12.16 10.95 3.64
CA PRO A 91 10.97 11.78 3.35
C PRO A 91 9.93 11.06 2.49
N ALA A 92 10.36 10.15 1.62
CA ALA A 92 9.47 9.34 0.78
C ALA A 92 8.56 8.45 1.64
N LEU A 93 9.14 7.63 2.52
CA LEU A 93 8.39 6.72 3.39
C LEU A 93 7.53 7.50 4.40
N ASP A 94 8.04 8.65 4.86
CA ASP A 94 7.28 9.55 5.73
C ASP A 94 6.03 10.11 5.04
N CYS A 95 6.15 10.54 3.79
CA CYS A 95 5.02 11.07 3.03
C CYS A 95 3.92 10.03 2.83
N ILE A 96 4.31 8.78 2.49
CA ILE A 96 3.38 7.65 2.32
C ILE A 96 2.58 7.42 3.61
N VAL A 97 3.27 7.36 4.75
CA VAL A 97 2.64 7.14 6.06
C VAL A 97 1.70 8.28 6.45
N ARG A 98 2.08 9.54 6.19
CA ARG A 98 1.24 10.70 6.54
C ARG A 98 -0.06 10.79 5.73
N HIS A 99 -0.07 10.25 4.52
CA HIS A 99 -1.25 10.28 3.64
C HIS A 99 -2.14 9.04 3.77
N LEU A 100 -1.89 8.18 4.77
CA LEU A 100 -2.77 7.07 5.06
C LEU A 100 -4.17 7.57 5.44
N PRO A 101 -5.25 7.03 4.83
CA PRO A 101 -6.59 7.41 5.23
C PRO A 101 -6.90 6.99 6.68
N ALA A 102 -7.73 7.77 7.38
CA ALA A 102 -8.14 7.46 8.75
C ALA A 102 -9.04 6.20 8.82
N ASN A 103 -9.93 6.03 7.85
CA ASN A 103 -10.91 4.94 7.81
C ASN A 103 -10.40 3.70 7.06
N ARG A 104 -9.15 3.30 7.30
CA ARG A 104 -8.55 2.14 6.61
C ARG A 104 -9.19 0.82 7.04
N PRO A 105 -9.43 -0.13 6.12
CA PRO A 105 -9.90 -1.47 6.46
C PRO A 105 -8.88 -2.24 7.33
N THR A 106 -9.38 -3.01 8.30
CA THR A 106 -8.58 -3.92 9.17
C THR A 106 -8.69 -5.40 8.75
N GLY A 107 -9.59 -5.74 7.83
CA GLY A 107 -9.93 -7.11 7.43
C GLY A 107 -9.32 -7.56 6.08
N LEU A 108 -9.10 -8.87 5.92
CA LEU A 108 -8.72 -9.48 4.63
C LEU A 108 -9.96 -9.58 3.72
N PRO A 109 -9.81 -9.53 2.39
CA PRO A 109 -10.78 -10.15 1.49
C PRO A 109 -10.90 -11.66 1.75
N GLY A 110 -12.07 -12.10 2.19
CA GLY A 110 -12.46 -13.52 2.23
C GLY A 110 -11.94 -14.32 3.43
N GLY A 111 -11.79 -13.72 4.61
CA GLY A 111 -11.57 -14.47 5.84
C GLY A 111 -12.79 -15.31 6.20
N ARG A 112 -12.78 -16.60 5.88
CA ARG A 112 -13.48 -17.61 6.70
C ARG A 112 -12.57 -17.93 7.88
N LEU A 113 -13.12 -17.81 9.09
CA LEU A 113 -12.64 -18.49 10.29
C LEU A 113 -12.68 -20.01 10.06
#